data_AF-A0A352BD28-F1
#
_entry.id   AF-A0A352BD28-F1
#
_cell.length_a   1.000
_cell.length_b   1.000
_cell.length_c   1.000
_cell.angle_alpha   90.00
_cell.angle_beta   90.00
_cell.angle_gamma   90.00
#
_symmetry.space_group_name_H-M   'P 1'
#
loop_
_entity.id
_entity.type
_entity.pdbx_description
1 polymer ?
#
loop_
_entity_poly.entity_id
_entity_poly.type
_entity_poly.pdbx_seq_one_letter_code
_entity_poly.pdbx_strand_id
1 'polypeptide(L)'
;GPFANIAHGCNSINATMCALASGDYVVTEAGFAADLGAEKFMDIKCRMNGISPDAVVIVATIRALKMHGGVAKANLSEKNTAALEKGFENLKVHIENMAKFGVPVVVAVNKFVSDTEDEISALEKLTSSAGARAVLCEGWGKGGSGAVELADAVVQMCSQPSDFKNIYPLEASIEEKINILAKEIYRAGSVEIEDKAKKKIRQYEDAGFKNLPICMAKTQNSISHDKGMLGAPVPGYVFPVRDVQLYSGAGFIVVFAGDIVDMPGLPKVPAAQNIDVDDNGVISGLF
;
A
#
# COMPACT_ATOMS: atom_id res chain seq x y z
N GLY A 1 -6.93 -7.57 12.31
CA GLY A 1 -6.60 -6.53 11.33
C GLY A 1 -7.79 -6.33 10.42
N PRO A 2 -8.23 -5.09 10.18
CA PRO A 2 -9.32 -4.80 9.26
C PRO A 2 -8.87 -5.04 7.80
N PHE A 3 -9.83 -5.17 6.89
CA PHE A 3 -9.54 -5.15 5.46
C PHE A 3 -8.81 -3.86 5.04
N ALA A 4 -8.01 -3.95 3.97
CA ALA A 4 -7.29 -2.81 3.40
C ALA A 4 -7.99 -2.21 2.14
N ASN A 5 -9.15 -2.74 1.76
CA ASN A 5 -10.02 -2.17 0.71
C ASN A 5 -11.17 -1.34 1.32
N ILE A 6 -12.12 -1.97 2.01
CA ILE A 6 -13.29 -1.34 2.65
C ILE A 6 -12.99 -0.75 4.05
N ALA A 7 -11.73 -0.81 4.47
CA ALA A 7 -11.22 -0.16 5.67
C ALA A 7 -9.73 0.21 5.46
N HIS A 8 -9.09 0.73 6.51
CA HIS A 8 -7.75 1.30 6.44
C HIS A 8 -6.59 0.28 6.52
N GLY A 9 -6.86 -1.01 6.72
CA GLY A 9 -5.83 -2.06 6.63
C GLY A 9 -4.68 -2.00 7.65
N CYS A 10 -4.84 -1.34 8.80
CA CYS A 10 -3.76 -1.20 9.81
C CYS A 10 -4.07 -1.99 11.08
N ASN A 11 -3.04 -2.33 11.85
CA ASN A 11 -3.21 -2.79 13.24
C ASN A 11 -3.87 -1.68 14.12
N SER A 12 -4.33 -2.07 15.31
CA SER A 12 -5.04 -1.17 16.22
C SER A 12 -4.22 0.07 16.60
N ILE A 13 -4.91 1.20 16.80
CA ILE A 13 -4.25 2.41 17.31
C ILE A 13 -3.72 2.19 18.72
N ASN A 14 -4.44 1.46 19.57
CA ASN A 14 -4.00 1.17 20.94
C ASN A 14 -2.64 0.46 20.97
N ALA A 15 -2.41 -0.50 20.06
CA ALA A 15 -1.12 -1.18 19.96
C ALA A 15 -0.01 -0.21 19.50
N THR A 16 -0.27 0.61 18.49
CA THR A 16 0.70 1.61 18.01
C THR A 16 1.03 2.64 19.10
N MET A 17 0.05 3.18 19.81
CA MET A 17 0.25 4.16 20.89
C MET A 17 0.98 3.55 22.08
N CYS A 18 0.64 2.32 22.46
CA CYS A 18 1.34 1.60 23.52
C CYS A 18 2.81 1.37 23.15
N ALA A 19 3.09 0.98 21.90
CA ALA A 19 4.45 0.81 21.42
C ALA A 19 5.22 2.14 21.39
N LEU A 20 4.59 3.23 20.93
CA LEU A 20 5.20 4.57 20.90
C LEU A 20 5.55 5.08 22.31
N ALA A 21 4.74 4.72 23.31
CA ALA A 21 5.01 5.05 24.70
C ALA A 21 6.09 4.17 25.35
N SER A 22 6.45 3.04 24.74
CA SER A 22 7.29 2.00 25.36
C SER A 22 8.62 1.74 24.65
N GLY A 23 8.85 2.30 23.46
CA GLY A 23 10.07 2.07 22.70
C GLY A 23 10.47 3.29 21.88
N ASP A 24 11.77 3.40 21.60
CA ASP A 24 12.34 4.52 20.83
C ASP A 24 11.98 4.46 19.34
N TYR A 25 11.74 3.23 18.83
CA TYR A 25 11.35 2.97 17.44
C TYR A 25 10.17 2.01 17.41
N VAL A 26 9.14 2.37 16.64
CA VAL A 26 7.96 1.52 16.41
C VAL A 26 7.85 1.22 14.93
N VAL A 27 8.05 -0.05 14.58
CA VAL A 27 7.80 -0.55 13.21
C VAL A 27 6.36 -1.04 13.14
N THR A 28 5.61 -0.52 12.16
CA THR A 28 4.23 -0.93 11.86
C THR A 28 4.04 -1.03 10.36
N GLU A 29 2.97 -1.69 9.93
CA GLU A 29 2.65 -1.86 8.52
C GLU A 29 1.17 -1.55 8.23
N ALA A 30 0.85 -1.46 6.95
CA ALA A 30 -0.50 -1.37 6.44
C ALA A 30 -0.68 -2.36 5.28
N GLY A 31 -1.86 -2.97 5.18
CA GLY A 31 -2.15 -3.99 4.17
C GLY A 31 -2.20 -3.44 2.75
N PHE A 32 -1.92 -4.30 1.78
CA PHE A 32 -1.70 -3.93 0.36
C PHE A 32 -0.50 -3.00 0.16
N ALA A 33 -0.40 -2.36 -1.00
CA ALA A 33 0.71 -1.49 -1.36
C ALA A 33 0.47 -0.03 -0.90
N ALA A 34 1.45 0.84 -1.16
CA ALA A 34 1.47 2.22 -0.66
C ALA A 34 0.33 3.11 -1.20
N ASP A 35 -0.28 2.74 -2.32
CA ASP A 35 -1.46 3.42 -2.89
C ASP A 35 -2.75 3.14 -2.11
N LEU A 36 -2.82 2.05 -1.33
CA LEU A 36 -3.97 1.74 -0.48
C LEU A 36 -3.60 1.79 1.01
N GLY A 37 -2.72 0.90 1.45
CA GLY A 37 -2.39 0.76 2.87
C GLY A 37 -1.72 2.00 3.43
N ALA A 38 -0.65 2.46 2.78
CA ALA A 38 0.11 3.61 3.28
C ALA A 38 -0.71 4.90 3.18
N GLU A 39 -1.40 5.17 2.05
CA GLU A 39 -2.31 6.31 1.94
C GLU A 39 -3.33 6.33 3.10
N LYS A 40 -4.02 5.22 3.36
CA LYS A 40 -4.99 5.15 4.47
C LYS A 40 -4.35 5.23 5.85
N PHE A 41 -3.13 4.72 6.01
CA PHE A 41 -2.37 4.92 7.24
C PHE A 41 -2.16 6.42 7.49
N MET A 42 -1.72 7.17 6.47
CA MET A 42 -1.46 8.61 6.56
C MET A 42 -2.76 9.44 6.70
N ASP A 43 -3.73 9.23 5.82
CA ASP A 43 -4.92 10.07 5.69
C ASP A 43 -6.09 9.66 6.60
N ILE A 44 -6.05 8.47 7.20
CA ILE A 44 -7.06 8.00 8.15
C ILE A 44 -6.42 7.78 9.52
N LYS A 45 -5.51 6.80 9.65
CA LYS A 45 -5.00 6.40 10.99
C LYS A 45 -4.19 7.52 11.66
N CYS A 46 -3.21 8.09 10.98
CA CYS A 46 -2.37 9.17 11.51
C CYS A 46 -3.22 10.41 11.81
N ARG A 47 -3.98 10.87 10.82
CA ARG A 47 -4.86 12.03 10.94
C ARG A 47 -5.81 11.96 12.14
N MET A 48 -6.50 10.84 12.32
CA MET A 48 -7.50 10.71 13.39
C MET A 48 -6.91 10.63 14.79
N ASN A 49 -5.61 10.31 14.92
CA ASN A 49 -4.98 10.01 16.19
C ASN A 49 -3.79 10.91 16.54
N GLY A 50 -3.51 11.93 15.72
CA GLY A 50 -2.46 12.90 15.99
C GLY A 50 -1.05 12.28 16.02
N ILE A 51 -0.82 11.22 15.25
CA ILE A 51 0.50 10.60 15.09
C ILE A 51 1.04 10.89 13.70
N SER A 52 2.36 10.97 13.56
CA SER A 52 3.06 11.16 12.30
C SER A 52 4.19 10.14 12.19
N PRO A 53 4.41 9.53 11.00
CA PRO A 53 5.55 8.66 10.80
C PRO A 53 6.81 9.46 10.47
N ASP A 54 7.94 9.01 11.00
CA ASP A 54 9.26 9.61 10.76
C ASP A 54 9.96 9.07 9.51
N ALA A 55 9.59 7.86 9.08
CA ALA A 55 10.15 7.21 7.90
C ALA A 55 9.15 6.20 7.29
N VAL A 56 9.28 5.97 5.98
CA VAL A 56 8.55 4.94 5.25
C VAL A 56 9.51 3.97 4.60
N VAL A 57 9.27 2.66 4.79
CA VAL A 57 9.96 1.59 4.06
C VAL A 57 9.00 1.02 3.01
N ILE A 58 9.37 1.12 1.73
CA ILE A 58 8.65 0.46 0.64
C ILE A 58 9.37 -0.86 0.33
N VAL A 59 8.69 -1.99 0.50
CA VAL A 59 9.25 -3.30 0.18
C VAL A 59 9.04 -3.62 -1.30
N ALA A 60 10.10 -4.04 -2.00
CA ALA A 60 10.05 -4.47 -3.38
C ALA A 60 10.88 -5.75 -3.61
N THR A 61 10.59 -6.45 -4.71
CA THR A 61 11.40 -7.59 -5.19
C THR A 61 11.65 -7.45 -6.69
N ILE A 62 12.81 -7.87 -7.17
CA ILE A 62 13.15 -7.87 -8.60
C ILE A 62 12.11 -8.68 -9.39
N ARG A 63 11.66 -9.81 -8.84
CA ARG A 63 10.63 -10.66 -9.43
C ARG A 63 9.28 -9.94 -9.60
N ALA A 64 8.81 -9.22 -8.57
CA ALA A 64 7.56 -8.46 -8.68
C ALA A 64 7.66 -7.33 -9.70
N LEU A 65 8.80 -6.63 -9.75
CA LEU A 65 9.03 -5.59 -10.74
C LEU A 65 9.07 -6.18 -12.16
N LYS A 66 9.73 -7.33 -12.38
CA LYS A 66 9.65 -8.03 -13.66
C LYS A 66 8.21 -8.41 -14.06
N MET A 67 7.36 -8.81 -13.11
CA MET A 67 5.92 -9.01 -13.38
C MET A 67 5.24 -7.73 -13.84
N HIS A 68 5.50 -6.61 -13.17
CA HIS A 68 5.00 -5.30 -13.60
C HIS A 68 5.54 -4.86 -14.97
N GLY A 69 6.73 -5.33 -15.36
CA GLY A 69 7.29 -5.18 -16.70
C GLY A 69 6.64 -6.07 -17.77
N GLY A 70 5.82 -7.05 -17.38
CA GLY A 70 5.10 -7.97 -18.26
C GLY A 70 5.64 -9.40 -18.30
N VAL A 71 6.58 -9.78 -17.41
CA VAL A 71 7.07 -11.16 -17.33
C VAL A 71 6.03 -12.05 -16.64
N ALA A 72 5.69 -13.17 -17.28
CA ALA A 72 4.79 -14.15 -16.69
C ALA A 72 5.38 -14.78 -15.42
N LYS A 73 4.51 -15.12 -14.46
CA LYS A 73 4.92 -15.67 -13.15
C LYS A 73 5.86 -16.87 -13.23
N ALA A 74 5.69 -17.71 -14.25
CA ALA A 74 6.50 -18.91 -14.49
C ALA A 74 7.96 -18.59 -14.85
N ASN A 75 8.26 -17.41 -15.40
CA ASN A 75 9.55 -17.07 -16.01
C ASN A 75 10.35 -16.07 -15.16
N LEU A 76 9.98 -15.84 -13.89
CA LEU A 76 10.58 -14.80 -13.06
C LEU A 76 11.99 -15.10 -12.56
N SER A 77 12.42 -16.36 -12.64
CA SER A 77 13.76 -16.78 -12.25
C SER A 77 14.82 -16.41 -13.28
N GLU A 78 14.42 -16.09 -14.51
CA GLU A 78 15.34 -15.68 -15.58
C GLU A 78 15.68 -14.20 -15.43
N LYS A 79 16.96 -13.86 -15.63
CA LYS A 79 17.43 -12.47 -15.65
C LYS A 79 16.73 -11.69 -16.76
N ASN A 80 16.14 -10.54 -16.42
CA ASN A 80 15.52 -9.66 -17.42
C ASN A 80 15.53 -8.19 -16.95
N THR A 81 16.67 -7.52 -17.13
CA THR A 81 16.87 -6.12 -16.71
C THR A 81 15.92 -5.16 -17.44
N ALA A 82 15.60 -5.39 -18.71
CA ALA A 82 14.66 -4.54 -19.46
C ALA A 82 13.23 -4.60 -18.88
N ALA A 83 12.77 -5.79 -18.48
CA ALA A 83 11.48 -5.92 -17.80
C ALA A 83 11.52 -5.31 -16.40
N LEU A 84 12.62 -5.44 -15.68
CA LEU A 84 12.83 -4.78 -14.38
C LEU A 84 12.72 -3.25 -14.52
N GLU A 85 13.42 -2.65 -15.49
CA GLU A 85 13.37 -1.21 -15.78
C GLU A 85 11.95 -0.75 -16.13
N LYS A 86 11.24 -1.48 -16.99
CA LYS A 86 9.83 -1.17 -17.31
C LYS A 86 8.91 -1.29 -16.10
N GLY A 87 9.12 -2.31 -15.27
CA GLY A 87 8.32 -2.56 -14.08
C GLY A 87 8.63 -1.61 -12.92
N PHE A 88 9.82 -1.02 -12.90
CA PHE A 88 10.24 -0.02 -11.92
C PHE A 88 9.31 1.20 -11.90
N GLU A 89 8.64 1.52 -13.00
CA GLU A 89 7.63 2.60 -13.04
C GLU A 89 6.51 2.39 -11.99
N ASN A 90 6.20 1.14 -11.60
CA ASN A 90 5.30 0.89 -10.47
C ASN A 90 5.89 1.39 -9.14
N LEU A 91 7.11 0.97 -8.81
CA LEU A 91 7.80 1.36 -7.59
C LEU A 91 8.03 2.87 -7.54
N LYS A 92 8.41 3.47 -8.67
CA LYS A 92 8.58 4.92 -8.81
C LYS A 92 7.32 5.69 -8.40
N VAL A 93 6.14 5.27 -8.87
CA VAL A 93 4.88 5.91 -8.46
C VAL A 93 4.67 5.80 -6.95
N HIS A 94 5.00 4.67 -6.32
CA HIS A 94 4.89 4.51 -4.87
C HIS A 94 5.87 5.41 -4.10
N ILE A 95 7.12 5.54 -4.58
CA ILE A 95 8.12 6.47 -4.01
C ILE A 95 7.59 7.91 -4.10
N GLU A 96 7.15 8.33 -5.29
CA GLU A 96 6.59 9.66 -5.52
C GLU A 96 5.37 9.93 -4.64
N ASN A 97 4.48 8.93 -4.47
CA ASN A 97 3.29 9.06 -3.63
C ASN A 97 3.67 9.28 -2.17
N MET A 98 4.63 8.53 -1.63
CA MET A 98 5.07 8.69 -0.24
C MET A 98 5.79 10.03 -0.03
N ALA A 99 6.54 10.51 -1.02
CA ALA A 99 7.15 11.84 -0.97
C ALA A 99 6.11 12.97 -0.87
N LYS A 100 4.89 12.81 -1.42
CA LYS A 100 3.81 13.82 -1.31
C LYS A 100 3.34 14.02 0.13
N PHE A 101 3.49 13.00 0.98
CA PHE A 101 3.18 13.10 2.41
C PHE A 101 4.28 13.79 3.22
N GLY A 102 5.42 14.15 2.61
CA GLY A 102 6.52 14.85 3.29
C GLY A 102 7.32 13.97 4.26
N VAL A 103 7.30 12.64 4.05
CA VAL A 103 8.01 11.66 4.89
C VAL A 103 9.17 11.04 4.11
N PRO A 104 10.37 10.89 4.71
CA PRO A 104 11.49 10.19 4.10
C PRO A 104 11.16 8.75 3.67
N VAL A 105 11.70 8.31 2.54
CA VAL A 105 11.42 6.99 1.94
C VAL A 105 12.71 6.22 1.70
N VAL A 106 12.74 4.96 2.14
CA VAL A 106 13.73 3.95 1.73
C VAL A 106 13.02 2.78 1.06
N VAL A 107 13.66 2.19 0.07
CA VAL A 107 13.20 0.95 -0.57
C VAL A 107 13.98 -0.23 0.01
N ALA A 108 13.27 -1.18 0.62
CA ALA A 108 13.84 -2.45 1.03
C ALA A 108 13.68 -3.47 -0.12
N VAL A 109 14.80 -3.86 -0.74
CA VAL A 109 14.83 -4.88 -1.80
C VAL A 109 14.99 -6.24 -1.14
N ASN A 110 13.90 -6.99 -1.04
CA ASN A 110 13.95 -8.34 -0.46
C ASN A 110 14.61 -9.31 -1.46
N LYS A 111 15.78 -9.85 -1.10
CA LYS A 111 16.63 -10.65 -1.97
C LYS A 111 16.08 -12.06 -2.19
N PHE A 112 16.01 -12.49 -3.44
CA PHE A 112 15.76 -13.89 -3.80
C PHE A 112 17.01 -14.57 -4.39
N VAL A 113 17.05 -15.90 -4.31
CA VAL A 113 18.16 -16.72 -4.80
C VAL A 113 18.43 -16.54 -6.30
N SER A 114 17.37 -16.25 -7.08
CA SER A 114 17.47 -16.05 -8.53
C SER A 114 17.88 -14.63 -8.93
N ASP A 115 17.94 -13.69 -7.98
CA ASP A 115 18.23 -12.30 -8.30
C ASP A 115 19.71 -12.14 -8.65
N THR A 116 20.00 -11.46 -9.76
CA THR A 116 21.38 -11.24 -10.22
C THR A 116 21.92 -9.91 -9.73
N GLU A 117 23.24 -9.82 -9.52
CA GLU A 117 23.92 -8.57 -9.13
C GLU A 117 23.65 -7.42 -10.12
N ASP A 118 23.54 -7.74 -11.42
CA ASP A 118 23.20 -6.76 -12.45
C ASP A 118 21.78 -6.20 -12.29
N GLU A 119 20.80 -7.04 -11.92
CA GLU A 119 19.43 -6.60 -11.64
C GLU A 119 19.36 -5.78 -10.33
N ILE A 120 20.11 -6.18 -9.31
CA ILE A 120 20.20 -5.44 -8.04
C ILE A 120 20.79 -4.05 -8.30
N SER A 121 21.94 -3.98 -8.99
CA SER A 121 22.60 -2.71 -9.31
C SER A 121 21.74 -1.81 -10.21
N ALA A 122 20.99 -2.39 -11.15
CA ALA A 122 20.03 -1.63 -11.96
C ALA A 122 18.92 -1.02 -11.09
N LEU A 123 18.34 -1.81 -10.16
CA LEU A 123 17.30 -1.33 -9.26
C LEU A 123 17.80 -0.24 -8.31
N GLU A 124 19.02 -0.35 -7.80
CA GLU A 124 19.64 0.69 -6.97
C GLU A 124 19.78 2.01 -7.72
N LYS A 125 20.27 1.98 -8.96
CA LYS A 125 20.40 3.17 -9.81
C LYS A 125 19.06 3.82 -10.12
N LEU A 126 18.06 3.02 -10.45
CA LEU A 126 16.70 3.49 -10.72
C LEU A 126 16.05 4.10 -9.47
N THR A 127 16.21 3.46 -8.32
CA THR A 127 15.66 3.97 -7.05
C THR A 127 16.32 5.29 -6.66
N SER A 128 17.64 5.38 -6.83
CA SER A 128 18.39 6.62 -6.59
C SER A 128 17.96 7.75 -7.51
N SER A 129 17.68 7.48 -8.79
CA SER A 129 17.19 8.50 -9.73
C SER A 129 15.76 8.95 -9.44
N ALA A 130 14.97 8.11 -8.75
CA ALA A 130 13.65 8.46 -8.22
C ALA A 130 13.69 9.17 -6.86
N GLY A 131 14.88 9.48 -6.32
CA GLY A 131 15.05 10.24 -5.08
C GLY A 131 14.94 9.43 -3.80
N ALA A 132 15.05 8.10 -3.86
CA ALA A 132 15.07 7.22 -2.69
C ALA A 132 16.34 6.36 -2.65
N ARG A 133 16.69 5.85 -1.47
CA ARG A 133 17.76 4.85 -1.32
C ARG A 133 17.16 3.46 -1.42
N ALA A 134 17.75 2.57 -2.21
CA ALA A 134 17.48 1.13 -2.15
C ALA A 134 18.47 0.46 -1.18
N VAL A 135 17.98 -0.46 -0.37
CA VAL A 135 18.78 -1.28 0.54
C VAL A 135 18.40 -2.74 0.36
N LEU A 136 19.39 -3.59 0.10
CA LEU A 136 19.19 -5.03 -0.01
C LEU A 136 18.88 -5.61 1.38
N CYS A 137 17.85 -6.44 1.46
CA CYS A 137 17.41 -7.08 2.69
C CYS A 137 17.42 -8.61 2.52
N GLU A 138 18.18 -9.29 3.39
CA GLU A 138 18.31 -10.75 3.45
C GLU A 138 17.64 -11.31 4.72
N GLY A 139 16.71 -10.56 5.32
CA GLY A 139 16.08 -10.89 6.60
C GLY A 139 15.40 -12.26 6.65
N TRP A 140 14.87 -12.74 5.51
CA TRP A 140 14.27 -14.08 5.42
C TRP A 140 15.29 -15.20 5.65
N GLY A 141 16.47 -15.11 5.04
CA GLY A 141 17.50 -16.16 5.12
C GLY A 141 18.47 -15.98 6.29
N LYS A 142 18.68 -14.75 6.77
CA LYS A 142 19.70 -14.40 7.79
C LYS A 142 19.11 -13.82 9.08
N GLY A 143 17.78 -13.80 9.22
CA GLY A 143 17.11 -13.16 10.37
C GLY A 143 17.51 -11.68 10.50
N GLY A 144 17.56 -11.19 11.75
CA GLY A 144 17.86 -9.78 12.03
C GLY A 144 19.19 -9.28 11.43
N SER A 145 20.22 -10.12 11.37
CA SER A 145 21.52 -9.74 10.77
C SER A 145 21.42 -9.40 9.28
N GLY A 146 20.44 -9.95 8.55
CA GLY A 146 20.19 -9.65 7.14
C GLY A 146 19.45 -8.33 6.89
N ALA A 147 19.08 -7.61 7.95
CA ALA A 147 18.33 -6.35 7.88
C ALA A 147 19.04 -5.18 8.56
N VAL A 148 20.30 -5.35 9.00
CA VAL A 148 21.06 -4.31 9.73
C VAL A 148 21.23 -3.05 8.88
N GLU A 149 21.62 -3.17 7.61
CA GLU A 149 21.78 -2.00 6.74
C GLU A 149 20.46 -1.25 6.54
N LEU A 150 19.34 -1.98 6.46
CA LEU A 150 18.01 -1.37 6.37
C LEU A 150 17.67 -0.65 7.67
N ALA A 151 17.95 -1.25 8.82
CA ALA A 151 17.75 -0.62 10.13
C ALA A 151 18.58 0.66 10.27
N ASP A 152 19.86 0.63 9.89
CA ASP A 152 20.74 1.81 9.92
C ASP A 152 20.21 2.94 9.01
N ALA A 153 19.75 2.59 7.81
CA ALA A 153 19.14 3.56 6.89
C ALA A 153 17.86 4.17 7.47
N VAL A 154 17.01 3.37 8.13
CA VAL A 154 15.79 3.86 8.79
C VAL A 154 16.12 4.77 9.97
N VAL A 155 17.05 4.37 10.84
CA VAL A 155 17.52 5.20 11.97
C VAL A 155 18.04 6.55 11.47
N GLN A 156 18.85 6.55 10.40
CA GLN A 156 19.34 7.78 9.79
C GLN A 156 18.21 8.66 9.27
N MET A 157 17.19 8.09 8.60
CA MET A 157 16.05 8.86 8.11
C MET A 157 15.21 9.46 9.24
N CYS A 158 14.96 8.70 10.32
CA CYS A 158 14.22 9.19 11.48
C CYS A 158 14.92 10.36 12.19
N SER A 159 16.22 10.55 11.98
CA SER A 159 16.95 11.72 12.50
C SER A 159 16.79 12.99 11.66
N GLN A 160 16.22 12.87 10.45
CA GLN A 160 15.96 14.01 9.56
C GLN A 160 14.61 14.64 9.88
N PRO A 161 14.44 15.96 9.66
CA PRO A 161 13.13 16.59 9.80
C PRO A 161 12.14 16.00 8.77
N SER A 162 10.95 15.65 9.24
CA SER A 162 9.79 15.30 8.39
C SER A 162 8.78 16.45 8.40
N ASP A 163 8.14 16.70 7.25
CA ASP A 163 7.05 17.67 7.12
C ASP A 163 5.76 16.92 6.77
N PHE A 164 5.36 16.04 7.70
CA PHE A 164 4.23 15.16 7.49
C PHE A 164 2.96 15.97 7.23
N LYS A 165 2.33 15.72 6.07
CA LYS A 165 1.08 16.36 5.68
C LYS A 165 0.16 15.37 4.99
N ASN A 166 -1.13 15.57 5.18
CA ASN A 166 -2.16 14.83 4.47
C ASN A 166 -2.29 15.28 3.01
N ILE A 167 -2.74 14.39 2.12
CA ILE A 167 -2.82 14.70 0.69
C ILE A 167 -4.00 15.62 0.33
N TYR A 168 -5.03 15.69 1.20
CA TYR A 168 -6.20 16.56 1.06
C TYR A 168 -6.60 17.21 2.39
N PRO A 169 -7.26 18.38 2.39
CA PRO A 169 -7.89 18.96 3.58
C PRO A 169 -9.25 18.31 3.88
N LEU A 170 -9.66 18.27 5.16
CA LEU A 170 -10.95 17.68 5.54
C LEU A 170 -12.15 18.54 5.14
N GLU A 171 -11.94 19.84 4.93
CA GLU A 171 -12.96 20.83 4.60
C GLU A 171 -13.38 20.78 3.12
N ALA A 172 -12.58 20.11 2.28
CA ALA A 172 -12.91 19.83 0.89
C ALA A 172 -14.22 19.01 0.81
N SER A 173 -14.95 19.18 -0.28
CA SER A 173 -16.10 18.32 -0.60
C SER A 173 -15.66 16.86 -0.73
N ILE A 174 -16.60 15.94 -0.55
CA ILE A 174 -16.33 14.50 -0.73
C ILE A 174 -15.83 14.23 -2.16
N GLU A 175 -16.43 14.89 -3.16
CA GLU A 175 -16.03 14.75 -4.56
C GLU A 175 -14.60 15.28 -4.79
N GLU A 176 -14.21 16.40 -4.19
CA GLU A 176 -12.84 16.93 -4.30
C GLU A 176 -11.82 15.98 -3.67
N LYS A 177 -12.09 15.43 -2.49
CA LYS A 177 -11.19 14.46 -1.83
C LYS A 177 -10.98 13.22 -2.70
N ILE A 178 -12.05 12.69 -3.29
CA ILE A 178 -11.98 11.56 -4.24
C ILE A 178 -11.13 11.94 -5.45
N ASN A 179 -11.33 13.12 -6.02
CA ASN A 179 -10.57 13.61 -7.18
C ASN A 179 -9.08 13.76 -6.87
N ILE A 180 -8.74 14.29 -5.70
CA ILE A 180 -7.36 14.43 -5.25
C ILE A 180 -6.72 13.04 -5.15
N LEU A 181 -7.35 12.08 -4.46
CA LEU A 181 -6.81 10.73 -4.35
C LEU A 181 -6.63 10.05 -5.70
N ALA A 182 -7.63 10.15 -6.58
CA ALA A 182 -7.57 9.54 -7.90
C ALA A 182 -6.43 10.09 -8.76
N LYS A 183 -6.22 11.41 -8.76
CA LYS A 183 -5.18 12.06 -9.55
C LYS A 183 -3.80 11.92 -8.90
N GLU A 184 -3.71 12.24 -7.62
CA GLU A 184 -2.44 12.34 -6.90
C GLU A 184 -1.88 10.99 -6.47
N ILE A 185 -2.71 9.99 -6.14
CA ILE A 185 -2.23 8.68 -5.71
C ILE A 185 -2.33 7.67 -6.86
N TYR A 186 -3.45 7.68 -7.59
CA TYR A 186 -3.71 6.67 -8.63
C TYR A 186 -3.30 7.10 -10.05
N ARG A 187 -2.86 8.36 -10.26
CA ARG A 187 -2.50 8.90 -11.59
C ARG A 187 -3.66 8.89 -12.60
N ALA A 188 -4.90 8.93 -12.13
CA ALA A 188 -6.07 9.02 -13.00
C ALA A 188 -6.10 10.38 -13.73
N GLY A 189 -6.56 10.39 -14.99
CA GLY A 189 -6.78 11.63 -15.73
C GLY A 189 -8.04 12.36 -15.26
N SER A 190 -9.09 11.58 -14.97
CA SER A 190 -10.38 12.08 -14.49
C SER A 190 -11.08 11.05 -13.61
N VAL A 191 -12.14 11.49 -12.92
CA VAL A 191 -13.01 10.65 -12.11
C VAL A 191 -14.41 10.68 -12.70
N GLU A 192 -15.03 9.52 -12.84
CA GLU A 192 -16.43 9.38 -13.23
C GLU A 192 -17.24 8.83 -12.06
N ILE A 193 -18.14 9.64 -11.51
CA ILE A 193 -18.99 9.27 -10.38
C ILE A 193 -20.39 8.93 -10.89
N GLU A 194 -20.86 7.71 -10.62
CA GLU A 194 -22.20 7.27 -10.96
C GLU A 194 -23.27 8.10 -10.23
N ASP A 195 -24.44 8.26 -10.85
CA ASP A 195 -25.53 9.08 -10.28
C ASP A 195 -26.01 8.60 -8.91
N LYS A 196 -25.97 7.28 -8.67
CA LYS A 196 -26.32 6.72 -7.35
C LYS A 196 -25.31 7.14 -6.28
N ALA A 197 -24.02 7.17 -6.62
CA ALA A 197 -22.97 7.63 -5.71
C ALA A 197 -23.08 9.14 -5.48
N LYS A 198 -23.30 9.95 -6.53
CA LYS A 198 -23.53 11.41 -6.40
C LYS A 198 -24.68 11.74 -5.45
N LYS A 199 -25.80 11.01 -5.55
CA LYS A 199 -26.96 11.18 -4.66
C LYS A 199 -26.60 10.91 -3.20
N LYS A 200 -25.88 9.82 -2.92
CA LYS A 200 -25.41 9.48 -1.57
C LYS A 200 -24.39 10.49 -1.04
N ILE A 201 -23.45 10.94 -1.88
CA ILE A 201 -22.48 11.98 -1.51
C ILE A 201 -23.21 13.22 -1.00
N ARG A 202 -24.18 13.74 -1.76
CA ARG A 202 -24.99 14.90 -1.33
C ARG A 202 -25.69 14.64 0.01
N GLN A 203 -26.33 13.47 0.17
CA GLN A 203 -26.97 13.09 1.43
C GLN A 203 -26.00 13.08 2.61
N TYR A 204 -24.76 12.62 2.42
CA TYR A 204 -23.74 12.60 3.46
C TYR A 204 -23.22 14.00 3.81
N GLU A 205 -23.07 14.89 2.82
CA GLU A 205 -22.70 16.28 3.06
C GLU A 205 -23.80 17.03 3.81
N ASP A 206 -25.07 16.88 3.38
CA ASP A 206 -26.24 17.48 4.03
C ASP A 206 -26.43 16.99 5.48
N ALA A 207 -26.06 15.72 5.75
CA ALA A 207 -26.09 15.13 7.08
C ALA A 207 -24.87 15.47 7.95
N GLY A 208 -23.94 16.31 7.48
CA GLY A 208 -22.79 16.78 8.25
C GLY A 208 -21.56 15.85 8.23
N PHE A 209 -21.55 14.83 7.38
CA PHE A 209 -20.41 13.90 7.23
C PHE A 209 -19.38 14.36 6.20
N LYS A 210 -19.51 15.58 5.66
CA LYS A 210 -18.58 16.16 4.69
C LYS A 210 -17.13 16.07 5.14
N ASN A 211 -16.85 16.33 6.42
CA ASN A 211 -15.49 16.44 6.93
C ASN A 211 -14.82 15.10 7.26
N LEU A 212 -15.44 13.97 6.92
CA LEU A 212 -14.82 12.66 7.12
C LEU A 212 -13.72 12.38 6.06
N PRO A 213 -12.68 11.60 6.41
CA PRO A 213 -11.74 11.01 5.46
C PRO A 213 -12.41 10.05 4.45
N ILE A 214 -11.71 9.82 3.34
CA ILE A 214 -12.12 8.90 2.29
C ILE A 214 -11.30 7.60 2.37
N CYS A 215 -11.97 6.46 2.27
CA CYS A 215 -11.35 5.14 2.16
C CYS A 215 -11.67 4.54 0.78
N MET A 216 -10.67 4.54 -0.11
CA MET A 216 -10.85 4.02 -1.48
C MET A 216 -10.84 2.49 -1.50
N ALA A 217 -11.92 1.91 -2.00
CA ALA A 217 -12.12 0.49 -2.22
C ALA A 217 -11.94 0.15 -3.71
N LYS A 218 -10.73 -0.28 -4.07
CA LYS A 218 -10.35 -0.73 -5.42
C LYS A 218 -9.52 -2.02 -5.34
N THR A 219 -9.17 -2.60 -6.49
CA THR A 219 -8.21 -3.70 -6.54
C THR A 219 -6.83 -3.29 -5.99
N GLN A 220 -6.16 -4.21 -5.33
CA GLN A 220 -4.78 -4.08 -4.87
C GLN A 220 -3.74 -4.46 -5.94
N ASN A 221 -4.17 -5.05 -7.07
CA ASN A 221 -3.26 -5.59 -8.09
C ASN A 221 -2.83 -4.56 -9.13
N SER A 222 -3.36 -3.34 -9.04
CA SER A 222 -2.97 -2.20 -9.87
C SER A 222 -3.10 -0.92 -9.06
N ILE A 223 -2.29 0.08 -9.38
CA ILE A 223 -2.47 1.44 -8.90
C ILE A 223 -3.81 2.02 -9.40
N SER A 224 -4.26 1.59 -10.58
CA SER A 224 -5.59 1.94 -11.11
C SER A 224 -6.69 1.08 -10.49
N HIS A 225 -7.93 1.22 -11.00
CA HIS A 225 -9.05 0.37 -10.63
C HIS A 225 -9.06 -0.99 -11.36
N ASP A 226 -8.29 -1.13 -12.45
CA ASP A 226 -8.25 -2.32 -13.31
C ASP A 226 -7.02 -3.17 -13.01
N LYS A 227 -7.26 -4.40 -12.54
CA LYS A 227 -6.22 -5.38 -12.19
C LYS A 227 -5.31 -5.77 -13.37
N GLY A 228 -5.73 -5.54 -14.61
CA GLY A 228 -4.93 -5.79 -15.81
C GLY A 228 -3.88 -4.72 -16.11
N MET A 229 -4.02 -3.52 -15.55
CA MET A 229 -3.10 -2.40 -15.76
C MET A 229 -1.90 -2.50 -14.79
N LEU A 230 -0.96 -3.39 -15.09
CA LEU A 230 0.28 -3.52 -14.32
C LEU A 230 1.26 -2.37 -14.62
N GLY A 231 2.21 -2.13 -13.70
CA GLY A 231 3.20 -1.07 -13.86
C GLY A 231 2.69 0.26 -13.30
N ALA A 232 3.10 1.36 -13.93
CA ALA A 232 2.41 2.64 -13.78
C ALA A 232 1.15 2.66 -14.68
N PRO A 233 0.02 3.20 -14.20
CA PRO A 233 -1.18 3.32 -15.02
C PRO A 233 -0.97 4.13 -16.29
N VAL A 234 -1.68 3.76 -17.37
CA VAL A 234 -1.67 4.52 -18.61
C VAL A 234 -2.19 5.94 -18.39
N PRO A 235 -1.50 6.99 -18.87
CA PRO A 235 -1.97 8.36 -18.70
C PRO A 235 -3.38 8.57 -19.25
N GLY A 236 -4.21 9.32 -18.52
CA GLY A 236 -5.53 9.71 -18.99
C GLY A 236 -6.66 8.69 -18.76
N TYR A 237 -6.39 7.58 -18.05
CA TYR A 237 -7.47 6.66 -17.69
C TYR A 237 -8.49 7.32 -16.75
N VAL A 238 -9.74 6.88 -16.84
CA VAL A 238 -10.85 7.35 -16.00
C VAL A 238 -10.98 6.46 -14.78
N PHE A 239 -11.01 7.04 -13.59
CA PHE A 239 -11.26 6.31 -12.35
C PHE A 239 -12.77 6.26 -12.08
N PRO A 240 -13.42 5.09 -12.09
CA PRO A 240 -14.85 4.98 -11.82
C PRO A 240 -15.12 5.02 -10.32
N VAL A 241 -16.21 5.68 -9.95
CA VAL A 241 -16.81 5.61 -8.62
C VAL A 241 -18.22 5.07 -8.78
N ARG A 242 -18.36 3.78 -8.45
CA ARG A 242 -19.59 3.03 -8.58
C ARG A 242 -20.52 3.34 -7.42
N ASP A 243 -20.03 3.27 -6.19
CA ASP A 243 -20.86 3.50 -5.00
C ASP A 243 -20.08 4.19 -3.89
N VAL A 244 -20.79 4.74 -2.92
CA VAL A 244 -20.22 5.21 -1.65
C VAL A 244 -21.02 4.66 -0.47
N GLN A 245 -20.35 4.42 0.65
CA GLN A 245 -20.96 3.99 1.90
C GLN A 245 -20.37 4.75 3.09
N LEU A 246 -21.23 5.16 4.01
CA LEU A 246 -20.84 5.85 5.24
C LEU A 246 -20.55 4.85 6.35
N TYR A 247 -19.33 4.87 6.90
CA TYR A 247 -18.93 4.05 8.03
C TYR A 247 -18.77 4.98 9.24
N SER A 248 -19.90 5.50 9.73
CA SER A 248 -19.93 6.58 10.73
C SER A 248 -19.24 6.23 12.05
N GLY A 249 -19.38 4.97 12.51
CA GLY A 249 -18.70 4.50 13.72
C GLY A 249 -17.17 4.43 13.57
N ALA A 250 -16.68 4.12 12.37
CA ALA A 250 -15.25 4.11 12.07
C ALA A 250 -14.72 5.50 11.68
N GLY A 251 -15.61 6.44 11.33
CA GLY A 251 -15.28 7.82 11.04
C GLY A 251 -14.73 8.07 9.63
N PHE A 252 -15.15 7.32 8.61
CA PHE A 252 -14.78 7.57 7.21
C PHE A 252 -15.86 7.17 6.21
N ILE A 253 -15.71 7.59 4.95
CA ILE A 253 -16.59 7.25 3.83
C ILE A 253 -15.85 6.30 2.89
N VAL A 254 -16.42 5.14 2.62
CA VAL A 254 -15.87 4.14 1.70
C VAL A 254 -16.34 4.42 0.27
N VAL A 255 -15.42 4.46 -0.68
CA VAL A 255 -15.69 4.77 -2.09
C VAL A 255 -15.32 3.58 -2.96
N PHE A 256 -16.30 3.00 -3.64
CA PHE A 256 -16.14 1.74 -4.39
C PHE A 256 -15.84 2.01 -5.86
N ALA A 257 -14.69 1.56 -6.33
CA ALA A 257 -14.28 1.65 -7.74
C ALA A 257 -14.61 0.40 -8.57
N GLY A 258 -15.02 -0.68 -7.92
CA GLY A 258 -15.41 -1.94 -8.56
C GLY A 258 -15.99 -2.91 -7.55
N ASP A 259 -16.22 -4.14 -7.98
CA ASP A 259 -16.75 -5.18 -7.11
C ASP A 259 -15.69 -5.60 -6.09
N ILE A 260 -16.02 -5.45 -4.81
CA ILE A 260 -15.18 -5.88 -3.71
C ILE A 260 -15.76 -7.16 -3.12
N VAL A 261 -14.91 -8.17 -3.00
CA VAL A 261 -15.25 -9.40 -2.28
C VAL A 261 -15.13 -9.12 -0.78
N ASP A 262 -16.27 -9.07 -0.10
CA ASP A 262 -16.38 -8.93 1.36
C ASP A 262 -16.47 -10.30 2.07
N MET A 263 -16.98 -11.32 1.38
CA MET A 263 -17.09 -12.69 1.87
C MET A 263 -16.40 -13.69 0.91
N PRO A 264 -15.10 -13.99 1.11
CA PRO A 264 -14.39 -14.96 0.27
C PRO A 264 -14.93 -16.38 0.49
N GLY A 265 -15.13 -17.12 -0.60
CA GLY A 265 -15.51 -18.53 -0.57
C GLY A 265 -14.33 -19.48 -0.34
N LEU A 266 -14.62 -20.72 0.03
CA LEU A 266 -13.61 -21.78 0.12
C LEU A 266 -13.14 -22.23 -1.29
N PRO A 267 -11.87 -22.64 -1.45
CA PRO A 267 -11.40 -23.23 -2.70
C PRO A 267 -11.99 -24.64 -2.90
N LYS A 268 -11.83 -25.20 -4.10
CA LYS A 268 -12.30 -26.55 -4.45
C LYS A 268 -11.83 -27.62 -3.47
N VAL A 269 -10.61 -27.51 -2.96
CA VAL A 269 -10.04 -28.36 -1.91
C VAL A 269 -9.59 -27.44 -0.77
N PRO A 270 -10.41 -27.28 0.27
CA PRO A 270 -10.07 -26.47 1.44
C PRO A 270 -8.89 -27.06 2.22
N ALA A 271 -7.99 -26.21 2.71
CA ALA A 271 -6.91 -26.65 3.60
C ALA A 271 -7.44 -27.40 4.84
N ALA A 272 -8.65 -27.07 5.29
CA ALA A 272 -9.35 -27.74 6.39
C ALA A 272 -9.49 -29.28 6.23
N GLN A 273 -9.43 -29.81 5.01
CA GLN A 273 -9.44 -31.28 4.80
C GLN A 273 -8.14 -31.96 5.22
N ASN A 274 -7.03 -31.21 5.31
CA ASN A 274 -5.70 -31.71 5.67
C ASN A 274 -5.25 -31.24 7.05
N ILE A 275 -6.06 -30.46 7.77
CA ILE A 275 -5.75 -30.05 9.14
C ILE A 275 -6.04 -31.22 10.07
N ASP A 276 -5.03 -31.63 10.83
CA ASP A 276 -5.12 -32.74 11.78
C ASP A 276 -4.28 -32.49 13.03
N VAL A 277 -4.55 -33.23 14.11
CA VAL A 277 -3.81 -33.18 15.38
C VAL A 277 -3.45 -34.61 15.80
N ASP A 278 -2.15 -34.89 15.93
CA ASP A 278 -1.69 -36.22 16.35
C ASP A 278 -1.86 -36.46 17.86
N ASP A 279 -1.61 -37.69 18.31
CA ASP A 279 -1.73 -38.10 19.72
C ASP A 279 -0.79 -37.32 20.67
N ASN A 280 0.22 -36.63 20.14
CA ASN A 280 1.14 -35.78 20.91
C ASN A 280 0.73 -34.30 20.90
N GLY A 281 -0.40 -33.96 20.26
CA GLY A 281 -0.88 -32.59 20.12
C GLY A 281 -0.17 -31.79 19.03
N VAL A 282 0.54 -32.45 18.11
CA VAL A 282 1.19 -31.78 16.96
C VAL A 282 0.15 -31.52 15.88
N ILE A 283 -0.02 -30.25 15.52
CA ILE A 283 -0.95 -29.81 14.48
C ILE A 283 -0.24 -29.84 13.13
N SER A 284 -0.85 -30.49 12.14
CA SER A 284 -0.37 -30.52 10.75
C SER A 284 -1.35 -29.86 9.77
N GLY A 285 -0.85 -29.43 8.60
CA GLY A 285 -1.69 -28.86 7.53
C GLY A 285 -2.19 -27.42 7.74
N LEU A 286 -1.75 -26.73 8.80
CA LEU A 286 -2.19 -25.36 9.13
C LEU A 286 -1.42 -24.25 8.40
N PHE A 287 -0.13 -24.46 8.10
CA PHE A 287 0.77 -23.53 7.41
C PHE A 287 1.67 -24.26 6.41
#